data_AF-A0A957A6U1-F1
#
_entry.id   AF-A0A957A6U1-F1
#
_cell.length_a   1.000
_cell.length_b   1.000
_cell.length_c   1.000
_cell.angle_alpha   90.00
_cell.angle_beta   90.00
_cell.angle_gamma   90.00
#
_symmetry.space_group_name_H-M   'P 1'
#
loop_
_entity.id
_entity.type
_entity.pdbx_description
1 polymer ?
#
loop_
_entity_poly.entity_id
_entity_poly.type
_entity_poly.pdbx_seq_one_letter_code
_entity_poly.pdbx_strand_id
1 'polypeptide(L)'
;DGLMGVMVYARYGREPVYLMQALLRRLAPPEMEPDKRLRILKRTFEGLPKQSRTLRGLLDSPYLLSEITRSDAGAYDLLLHTQDRPYTVPELHEWMGDAGMRVVEWSVPRSYDPTTYLKDIGLSHLDGAERAATAELMHGGMMKHEFWCERDDAPVRPSVAADDVTATPVWVSLDFPGQVQATLALKELGPEMRCSFGPERDVVVSTDALGRHFLGSINGVSTVGDILEGAYRIAGTVSENRIRARWVEFAEAFRSVGALALYERPRA
;
A
#
# COMPACT_ATOMS: atom_id res chain seq x y z
N ASP A 1 21.14 -3.59 15.03
CA ASP A 1 19.92 -2.90 14.59
C ASP A 1 19.44 -3.46 13.27
N GLY A 2 18.13 -3.71 13.14
CA GLY A 2 17.55 -4.30 11.95
C GLY A 2 16.06 -3.99 11.83
N LEU A 3 15.55 -4.02 10.61
CA LEU A 3 14.14 -3.93 10.27
C LEU A 3 13.71 -5.24 9.62
N MET A 4 12.49 -5.67 9.87
CA MET A 4 11.88 -6.83 9.22
C MET A 4 10.64 -6.39 8.45
N GLY A 5 10.54 -6.80 7.19
CA GLY A 5 9.32 -6.67 6.40
C GLY A 5 8.42 -7.86 6.68
N VAL A 6 7.17 -7.60 7.06
CA VAL A 6 6.18 -8.63 7.39
C VAL A 6 4.98 -8.49 6.48
N MET A 7 4.47 -9.63 5.99
CA MET A 7 3.20 -9.72 5.29
C MET A 7 2.33 -10.77 5.97
N VAL A 8 1.10 -10.38 6.32
CA VAL A 8 0.07 -11.28 6.86
C VAL A 8 -1.26 -11.03 6.16
N TYR A 9 -2.15 -12.03 6.17
CA TYR A 9 -3.48 -11.87 5.60
C TYR A 9 -4.37 -11.00 6.51
N ALA A 10 -5.08 -10.07 5.88
CA ALA A 10 -5.99 -9.15 6.56
C ALA A 10 -7.37 -9.78 6.70
N ARG A 11 -7.96 -9.68 7.90
CA ARG A 11 -9.21 -10.38 8.22
C ARG A 11 -10.39 -9.87 7.43
N TYR A 12 -10.60 -8.56 7.37
CA TYR A 12 -11.84 -8.01 6.81
C TYR A 12 -11.92 -8.20 5.30
N GLY A 13 -10.87 -7.84 4.54
CA GLY A 13 -10.93 -8.00 3.08
C GLY A 13 -10.97 -9.45 2.59
N ARG A 14 -10.51 -10.41 3.42
CA ARG A 14 -10.58 -11.85 3.11
C ARG A 14 -11.73 -12.57 3.79
N GLU A 15 -12.64 -11.88 4.48
CA GLU A 15 -13.80 -12.50 5.13
C GLU A 15 -14.59 -13.45 4.18
N PRO A 16 -14.86 -13.10 2.90
CA PRO A 16 -15.54 -14.01 1.99
C PRO A 16 -14.79 -15.32 1.73
N VAL A 17 -13.45 -15.29 1.74
CA VAL A 17 -12.59 -16.48 1.58
C VAL A 17 -12.80 -17.42 2.77
N TYR A 18 -12.71 -16.89 4.00
CA TYR A 18 -12.83 -17.72 5.20
C TYR A 18 -14.23 -18.30 5.39
N LEU A 19 -15.28 -17.54 5.05
CA LEU A 19 -16.65 -18.06 5.05
C LEU A 19 -16.82 -19.19 4.02
N MET A 20 -16.24 -19.04 2.83
CA MET A 20 -16.29 -20.09 1.80
C MET A 20 -15.49 -21.32 2.21
N GLN A 21 -14.29 -21.15 2.75
CA GLN A 21 -13.50 -22.25 3.31
C GLN A 21 -14.27 -22.99 4.42
N ALA A 22 -14.92 -22.27 5.33
CA ALA A 22 -15.74 -22.87 6.40
C ALA A 22 -16.93 -23.67 5.85
N LEU A 23 -17.54 -23.21 4.76
CA LEU A 23 -18.57 -23.97 4.04
C LEU A 23 -17.97 -25.23 3.39
N LEU A 24 -16.86 -25.09 2.68
CA LEU A 24 -16.21 -26.19 1.96
C LEU A 24 -15.62 -27.24 2.88
N ARG A 25 -15.18 -26.90 4.10
CA ARG A 25 -14.78 -27.90 5.12
C ARG A 25 -15.94 -28.84 5.48
N ARG A 26 -17.19 -28.40 5.35
CA ARG A 26 -18.40 -29.23 5.58
C ARG A 26 -18.81 -30.01 4.33
N LEU A 27 -18.72 -29.40 3.15
CA LEU A 27 -19.17 -30.02 1.89
C LEU A 27 -18.12 -30.94 1.25
N ALA A 28 -16.85 -30.57 1.38
CA ALA A 28 -15.66 -31.16 0.77
C ALA A 28 -14.52 -31.29 1.80
N PRO A 29 -14.72 -32.07 2.88
CA PRO A 29 -13.77 -32.23 3.97
C PRO A 29 -12.40 -32.73 3.47
N PRO A 30 -11.31 -32.43 4.21
CA PRO A 30 -9.94 -32.63 3.74
C PRO A 30 -9.57 -34.09 3.44
N GLU A 31 -10.29 -35.05 4.02
CA GLU A 31 -10.11 -36.49 3.78
C GLU A 31 -10.64 -36.94 2.40
N MET A 32 -11.39 -36.10 1.69
CA MET A 32 -11.84 -36.42 0.34
C MET A 32 -10.73 -36.21 -0.69
N GLU A 33 -10.75 -37.05 -1.73
CA GLU A 33 -9.87 -36.91 -2.88
C GLU A 33 -9.90 -35.50 -3.50
N PRO A 34 -8.74 -34.91 -3.85
CA PRO A 34 -8.65 -33.53 -4.36
C PRO A 34 -9.61 -33.22 -5.52
N ASP A 35 -9.70 -34.11 -6.51
CA ASP A 35 -10.60 -33.93 -7.67
C ASP A 35 -12.07 -33.89 -7.27
N LYS A 36 -12.45 -34.67 -6.26
CA LYS A 36 -13.82 -34.68 -5.73
C LYS A 36 -14.11 -33.36 -5.01
N ARG A 37 -13.17 -32.87 -4.21
CA ARG A 37 -13.28 -31.58 -3.52
C ARG A 37 -13.40 -30.42 -4.51
N LEU A 38 -12.62 -30.45 -5.58
CA LEU A 38 -12.69 -29.46 -6.66
C LEU A 38 -14.04 -29.49 -7.41
N ARG A 39 -14.59 -30.67 -7.69
CA ARG A 39 -15.95 -30.79 -8.26
C ARG A 39 -17.01 -30.22 -7.33
N ILE A 40 -16.89 -30.44 -6.02
CA ILE A 40 -17.81 -29.89 -5.02
C ILE A 40 -17.68 -28.36 -4.94
N LEU A 41 -16.46 -27.82 -4.98
CA LEU A 41 -16.21 -26.39 -5.07
C LEU A 41 -16.94 -25.76 -6.27
N LYS A 42 -16.77 -26.31 -7.48
CA LYS A 42 -17.43 -25.82 -8.71
C LYS A 42 -18.96 -25.84 -8.57
N ARG A 43 -19.53 -26.96 -8.12
CA ARG A 43 -20.99 -27.08 -7.89
C ARG A 43 -21.49 -26.12 -6.80
N THR A 44 -20.66 -25.80 -5.81
CA THR A 44 -21.00 -24.84 -4.76
C THR A 44 -21.12 -23.43 -5.34
N PHE A 45 -20.20 -23.02 -6.21
CA PHE A 45 -20.27 -21.73 -6.90
C PHE A 45 -21.52 -21.60 -7.79
N GLU A 46 -21.88 -22.67 -8.49
CA GLU A 46 -23.07 -22.71 -9.35
C GLU A 46 -24.40 -22.76 -8.57
N GLY A 47 -24.40 -23.47 -7.45
CA GLY A 47 -25.62 -23.81 -6.71
C GLY A 47 -25.95 -22.90 -5.53
N LEU A 48 -25.02 -22.03 -5.09
CA LEU A 48 -25.28 -21.14 -3.97
C LEU A 48 -26.37 -20.11 -4.31
N PRO A 49 -27.23 -19.74 -3.34
CA PRO A 49 -28.24 -18.73 -3.57
C PRO A 49 -27.64 -17.38 -3.99
N LYS A 50 -28.29 -16.66 -4.90
CA LYS A 50 -27.82 -15.35 -5.40
C LYS A 50 -27.61 -14.30 -4.30
N GLN A 51 -28.34 -14.43 -3.19
CA GLN A 51 -28.22 -13.57 -2.01
C GLN A 51 -27.01 -13.91 -1.11
N SER A 52 -26.29 -15.00 -1.38
CA SER A 52 -25.11 -15.41 -0.61
C SER A 52 -24.08 -14.28 -0.57
N ARG A 53 -23.86 -13.70 0.62
CA ARG A 53 -22.85 -12.65 0.81
C ARG A 53 -21.45 -13.19 0.62
N THR A 54 -21.22 -14.45 0.98
CA THR A 54 -19.95 -15.15 0.76
C THR A 54 -19.60 -15.26 -0.72
N LEU A 55 -20.54 -15.74 -1.55
CA LEU A 55 -20.29 -15.85 -2.99
C LEU A 55 -20.11 -14.46 -3.61
N ARG A 56 -20.99 -13.51 -3.30
CA ARG A 56 -20.87 -12.13 -3.81
C ARG A 56 -19.55 -11.50 -3.44
N GLY A 57 -19.13 -11.57 -2.18
CA GLY A 57 -17.84 -11.00 -1.74
C GLY A 57 -16.62 -11.59 -2.47
N LEU A 58 -16.65 -12.88 -2.85
CA LEU A 58 -15.59 -13.48 -3.67
C LEU A 58 -15.60 -12.97 -5.12
N LEU A 59 -16.79 -12.76 -5.70
CA LEU A 59 -16.95 -12.35 -7.10
C LEU A 59 -16.78 -10.84 -7.30
N ASP A 60 -17.18 -10.04 -6.31
CA ASP A 60 -17.12 -8.56 -6.36
C ASP A 60 -15.68 -8.04 -6.19
N SER A 61 -14.78 -8.86 -5.62
CA SER A 61 -13.35 -8.55 -5.53
C SER A 61 -12.63 -9.01 -6.82
N PRO A 62 -12.10 -8.10 -7.65
CA PRO A 62 -11.37 -8.48 -8.87
C PRO A 62 -10.15 -9.35 -8.57
N TYR A 63 -9.47 -9.09 -7.44
CA TYR A 63 -8.32 -9.88 -7.00
C TYR A 63 -8.73 -11.33 -6.71
N LEU A 64 -9.71 -11.55 -5.84
CA LEU A 64 -10.16 -12.91 -5.49
C LEU A 64 -10.77 -13.63 -6.70
N LEU A 65 -11.59 -12.93 -7.49
CA LEU A 65 -12.14 -13.49 -8.72
C LEU A 65 -11.03 -13.96 -9.66
N SER A 66 -9.97 -13.17 -9.82
CA SER A 66 -8.83 -13.56 -10.67
C SER A 66 -8.12 -14.81 -10.15
N GLU A 67 -7.87 -14.92 -8.85
CA GLU A 67 -7.25 -16.11 -8.25
C GLU A 67 -8.10 -17.38 -8.44
N ILE A 68 -9.43 -17.25 -8.29
CA ILE A 68 -10.37 -18.37 -8.45
C ILE A 68 -10.49 -18.80 -9.92
N THR A 69 -10.54 -17.85 -10.85
CA THR A 69 -10.82 -18.14 -12.27
C THR A 69 -9.57 -18.45 -13.08
N ARG A 70 -8.37 -18.06 -12.59
CA ARG A 70 -7.11 -18.28 -13.30
C ARG A 70 -6.78 -19.75 -13.48
N SER A 71 -7.03 -20.59 -12.48
CA SER A 71 -6.78 -22.02 -12.56
C SER A 71 -7.47 -22.80 -11.45
N ASP A 72 -7.72 -24.09 -11.70
CA ASP A 72 -8.19 -25.02 -10.67
C ASP A 72 -7.22 -25.11 -9.49
N ALA A 73 -5.90 -25.00 -9.73
CA ALA A 73 -4.88 -24.99 -8.69
C ALA A 73 -4.98 -23.76 -7.78
N GLY A 74 -5.16 -22.56 -8.35
CA GLY A 74 -5.34 -21.32 -7.57
C GLY A 74 -6.63 -21.33 -6.75
N ALA A 75 -7.74 -21.78 -7.34
CA ALA A 75 -9.00 -21.94 -6.62
C ALA A 75 -8.88 -22.97 -5.48
N TYR A 76 -8.19 -24.08 -5.72
CA TYR A 76 -7.95 -25.10 -4.72
C TYR A 76 -7.08 -24.57 -3.58
N ASP A 77 -5.98 -23.88 -3.90
CA ASP A 77 -5.09 -23.30 -2.90
C ASP A 77 -5.86 -22.35 -1.99
N LEU A 78 -6.52 -21.35 -2.58
CA LEU A 78 -7.25 -20.30 -1.86
C LEU A 78 -8.41 -20.83 -1.01
N LEU A 79 -9.18 -21.81 -1.50
CA LEU A 79 -10.48 -22.18 -0.90
C LEU A 79 -10.52 -23.58 -0.27
N LEU A 80 -9.59 -24.47 -0.60
CA LEU A 80 -9.58 -25.86 -0.13
C LEU A 80 -8.30 -26.23 0.63
N HIS A 81 -7.19 -25.54 0.41
CA HIS A 81 -5.89 -25.93 0.98
C HIS A 81 -5.49 -25.10 2.20
N THR A 82 -5.59 -23.77 2.16
CA THR A 82 -4.93 -22.92 3.16
C THR A 82 -5.52 -23.08 4.57
N GLN A 83 -4.64 -23.28 5.54
CA GLN A 83 -4.87 -22.97 6.95
C GLN A 83 -4.03 -21.75 7.33
N ASP A 84 -4.51 -20.57 6.96
CA ASP A 84 -3.93 -19.29 7.36
C ASP A 84 -4.71 -18.69 8.54
N ARG A 85 -4.00 -17.98 9.43
CA ARG A 85 -4.60 -17.13 10.44
C ARG A 85 -4.64 -15.69 9.90
N PRO A 86 -5.82 -15.10 9.68
CA PRO A 86 -5.91 -13.68 9.39
C PRO A 86 -5.79 -12.83 10.66
N TYR A 87 -5.26 -11.63 10.50
CA TYR A 87 -5.15 -10.63 11.55
C TYR A 87 -5.98 -9.39 11.19
N THR A 88 -6.59 -8.77 12.19
CA THR A 88 -6.94 -7.34 12.12
C THR A 88 -5.73 -6.50 12.54
N VAL A 89 -5.77 -5.19 12.28
CA VAL A 89 -4.72 -4.27 12.76
C VAL A 89 -4.55 -4.36 14.29
N PRO A 90 -5.62 -4.34 15.13
CA PRO A 90 -5.47 -4.53 16.57
C PRO A 90 -4.79 -5.84 16.97
N GLU A 91 -5.21 -6.98 16.39
CA GLU A 91 -4.62 -8.29 16.70
C GLU A 91 -3.16 -8.38 16.26
N LEU A 92 -2.81 -7.69 15.18
CA LEU A 92 -1.45 -7.59 14.70
C LEU A 92 -0.57 -6.80 15.67
N HIS A 93 -1.06 -5.67 16.18
CA HIS A 93 -0.33 -4.88 17.18
C HIS A 93 -0.13 -5.65 18.49
N GLU A 94 -1.16 -6.38 18.96
CA GLU A 94 -1.03 -7.29 20.11
C GLU A 94 0.02 -8.37 19.85
N TRP A 95 -0.07 -9.03 18.70
CA TRP A 95 0.89 -10.08 18.30
C TRP A 95 2.34 -9.56 18.20
N MET A 96 2.55 -8.36 17.67
CA MET A 96 3.88 -7.73 17.62
C MET A 96 4.38 -7.36 19.03
N GLY A 97 3.51 -6.79 19.87
CA GLY A 97 3.84 -6.43 21.24
C GLY A 97 4.26 -7.64 22.07
N ASP A 98 3.53 -8.75 21.97
CA ASP A 98 3.88 -10.02 22.62
C ASP A 98 5.25 -10.57 22.19
N ALA A 99 5.70 -10.21 20.98
CA ALA A 99 7.00 -10.59 20.45
C ALA A 99 8.13 -9.59 20.80
N GLY A 100 7.86 -8.53 21.57
CA GLY A 100 8.84 -7.47 21.85
C GLY A 100 9.17 -6.64 20.61
N MET A 101 8.20 -6.47 19.71
CA MET A 101 8.35 -5.77 18.44
C MET A 101 7.34 -4.62 18.34
N ARG A 102 7.70 -3.57 17.60
CA ARG A 102 6.79 -2.48 17.24
C ARG A 102 6.70 -2.31 15.73
N VAL A 103 5.50 -1.99 15.25
CA VAL A 103 5.28 -1.56 13.86
C VAL A 103 5.94 -0.18 13.68
N VAL A 104 6.71 -0.04 12.60
CA VAL A 104 7.42 1.19 12.24
C VAL A 104 6.65 1.96 11.18
N GLU A 105 6.32 1.30 10.08
CA GLU A 105 5.65 1.93 8.94
C GLU A 105 4.92 0.88 8.10
N TRP A 106 3.75 1.25 7.57
CA TRP A 106 3.01 0.43 6.61
C TRP A 106 3.64 0.55 5.22
N SER A 107 3.60 -0.51 4.41
CA SER A 107 4.15 -0.44 3.04
C SER A 107 3.41 0.56 2.13
N VAL A 108 2.15 0.87 2.46
CA VAL A 108 1.34 1.92 1.82
C VAL A 108 0.68 2.76 2.93
N PRO A 109 1.39 3.77 3.49
CA PRO A 109 0.91 4.54 4.64
C PRO A 109 -0.50 5.13 4.45
N ARG A 110 -0.81 5.62 3.25
CA ARG A 110 -2.10 6.23 2.89
C ARG A 110 -3.28 5.29 3.15
N SER A 111 -3.14 3.99 2.92
CA SER A 111 -4.21 3.02 3.14
C SER A 111 -4.56 2.88 4.62
N TYR A 112 -3.64 3.24 5.52
CA TYR A 112 -3.81 3.15 6.98
C TYR A 112 -4.07 4.53 7.64
N ASP A 113 -4.31 5.57 6.85
CA ASP A 113 -4.76 6.86 7.36
C ASP A 113 -6.26 7.05 7.10
N PRO A 114 -7.10 7.18 8.15
CA PRO A 114 -8.54 7.38 7.98
C PRO A 114 -8.89 8.64 7.15
N THR A 115 -8.01 9.66 7.15
CA THR A 115 -8.26 10.90 6.41
C THR A 115 -8.21 10.72 4.89
N THR A 116 -7.66 9.61 4.41
CA THR A 116 -7.74 9.17 3.01
C THR A 116 -9.18 8.94 2.57
N TYR A 117 -10.00 8.38 3.46
CA TYR A 117 -11.37 7.94 3.15
C TYR A 117 -12.41 8.97 3.58
N LEU A 118 -12.17 9.65 4.70
CA LEU A 118 -13.09 10.64 5.24
C LEU A 118 -12.32 11.87 5.72
N LYS A 119 -12.52 13.00 5.03
CA LYS A 119 -11.91 14.28 5.37
C LYS A 119 -12.64 14.96 6.53
N ASP A 120 -11.96 15.90 7.17
CA ASP A 120 -12.53 16.85 8.16
C ASP A 120 -13.16 16.20 9.39
N ILE A 121 -12.71 14.99 9.76
CA ILE A 121 -13.12 14.29 10.97
C ILE A 121 -12.08 14.46 12.10
N GLY A 122 -12.54 14.77 13.31
CA GLY A 122 -11.69 14.96 14.48
C GLY A 122 -11.17 13.63 15.05
N LEU A 123 -9.92 13.29 14.72
CA LEU A 123 -9.27 12.01 15.11
C LEU A 123 -8.13 12.20 16.13
N SER A 124 -8.07 13.35 16.81
CA SER A 124 -7.01 13.64 17.80
C SER A 124 -7.06 12.75 19.05
N HIS A 125 -8.18 12.05 19.26
CA HIS A 125 -8.37 11.11 20.35
C HIS A 125 -7.84 9.69 20.04
N LEU A 126 -7.45 9.42 18.78
CA LEU A 126 -6.93 8.13 18.35
C LEU A 126 -5.42 8.18 18.22
N ASP A 127 -4.73 7.19 18.77
CA ASP A 127 -3.30 6.99 18.53
C ASP A 127 -3.02 6.43 17.12
N GLY A 128 -1.73 6.22 16.79
CA GLY A 128 -1.35 5.72 15.48
C GLY A 128 -1.92 4.33 15.14
N ALA A 129 -1.99 3.43 16.13
CA ALA A 129 -2.51 2.07 15.94
C ALA A 129 -4.04 2.10 15.78
N GLU A 130 -4.72 2.90 16.60
CA GLU A 130 -6.18 3.10 16.52
C GLU A 130 -6.61 3.77 15.22
N ARG A 131 -5.82 4.72 14.71
CA ARG A 131 -6.04 5.31 13.37
C ARG A 131 -5.90 4.26 12.28
N ALA A 132 -4.85 3.44 12.32
CA ALA A 132 -4.65 2.36 11.34
C ALA A 132 -5.80 1.33 11.38
N ALA A 133 -6.27 0.96 12.57
CA ALA A 133 -7.42 0.08 12.75
C ALA A 133 -8.73 0.71 12.22
N THR A 134 -8.91 2.01 12.44
CA THR A 134 -10.05 2.76 11.90
C THR A 134 -10.01 2.79 10.37
N ALA A 135 -8.84 3.02 9.77
CA ALA A 135 -8.66 3.00 8.33
C ALA A 135 -8.91 1.61 7.73
N GLU A 136 -8.47 0.54 8.41
CA GLU A 136 -8.76 -0.84 8.01
C GLU A 136 -10.27 -1.09 7.90
N LEU A 137 -11.05 -0.65 8.90
CA LEU A 137 -12.51 -0.76 8.89
C LEU A 137 -13.16 0.10 7.80
N MET A 138 -12.68 1.34 7.60
CA MET A 138 -13.18 2.24 6.56
C MET A 138 -12.93 1.68 5.16
N HIS A 139 -11.75 1.09 4.94
CA HIS A 139 -11.39 0.48 3.67
C HIS A 139 -12.16 -0.83 3.45
N GLY A 140 -12.21 -1.71 4.45
CA GLY A 140 -12.95 -2.99 4.43
C GLY A 140 -12.46 -4.04 3.41
N GLY A 141 -11.55 -3.69 2.51
CA GLY A 141 -11.14 -4.49 1.35
C GLY A 141 -9.66 -4.86 1.33
N MET A 142 -8.90 -4.53 2.37
CA MET A 142 -7.48 -4.89 2.47
C MET A 142 -7.33 -6.42 2.46
N MET A 143 -6.60 -6.96 1.49
CA MET A 143 -6.37 -8.41 1.37
C MET A 143 -5.23 -8.89 2.26
N LYS A 144 -4.27 -8.01 2.56
CA LYS A 144 -3.07 -8.29 3.34
C LYS A 144 -2.61 -7.03 4.06
N HIS A 145 -1.93 -7.24 5.18
CA HIS A 145 -1.14 -6.22 5.85
C HIS A 145 0.31 -6.39 5.48
N GLU A 146 0.95 -5.31 5.04
CA GLU A 146 2.37 -5.26 4.73
C GLU A 146 2.98 -4.08 5.49
N PHE A 147 3.99 -4.35 6.29
CA PHE A 147 4.58 -3.36 7.19
C PHE A 147 6.02 -3.72 7.56
N TRP A 148 6.74 -2.71 8.04
CA TRP A 148 8.05 -2.85 8.65
C TRP A 148 7.92 -2.87 10.15
N CYS A 149 8.65 -3.76 10.82
CA CYS A 149 8.74 -3.80 12.27
C CYS A 149 10.19 -3.91 12.74
N GLU A 150 10.40 -3.55 14.00
CA GLU A 150 11.68 -3.66 14.70
C GLU A 150 11.46 -3.98 16.18
N ARG A 151 12.54 -4.23 16.91
CA ARG A 151 12.46 -4.41 18.37
C ARG A 151 11.89 -3.15 19.02
N ASP A 152 11.04 -3.33 20.02
CA ASP A 152 10.43 -2.22 20.75
C ASP A 152 11.46 -1.32 21.45
N ASP A 153 12.56 -1.89 21.90
CA ASP A 153 13.73 -1.22 22.50
C ASP A 153 14.72 -0.63 21.48
N ALA A 154 14.44 -0.75 20.17
CA ALA A 154 15.30 -0.17 19.15
C ALA A 154 15.31 1.36 19.25
N PRO A 155 16.48 2.01 19.07
CA PRO A 155 16.58 3.47 19.07
C PRO A 155 15.57 4.11 18.12
N VAL A 156 15.00 5.24 18.54
CA VAL A 156 14.08 6.00 17.69
C VAL A 156 14.78 6.39 16.40
N ARG A 157 14.20 5.99 15.27
CA ARG A 157 14.71 6.39 13.95
C ARG A 157 14.32 7.83 13.69
N PRO A 158 15.26 8.71 13.30
CA PRO A 158 14.89 10.06 12.90
C PRO A 158 13.99 10.00 11.66
N SER A 159 12.89 10.75 11.71
CA SER A 159 12.07 10.99 10.52
C SER A 159 12.72 12.09 9.70
N VAL A 160 12.99 11.82 8.43
CA VAL A 160 13.53 12.81 7.49
C VAL A 160 12.37 13.65 6.96
N ALA A 161 12.40 14.96 7.23
CA ALA A 161 11.43 15.91 6.71
C ALA A 161 11.53 15.98 5.18
N ALA A 162 10.40 16.11 4.48
CA ALA A 162 10.39 16.17 3.02
C ALA A 162 11.24 17.33 2.48
N ASP A 163 11.34 18.44 3.21
CA ASP A 163 12.09 19.63 2.81
C ASP A 163 13.45 19.78 3.49
N ASP A 164 13.95 18.71 4.13
CA ASP A 164 15.33 18.64 4.60
C ASP A 164 16.27 18.72 3.40
N VAL A 165 16.95 19.86 3.26
CA VAL A 165 17.82 20.16 2.12
C VAL A 165 19.01 19.23 1.99
N THR A 166 19.36 18.48 3.04
CA THR A 166 20.49 17.54 3.04
C THR A 166 20.08 16.13 2.64
N ALA A 167 18.77 15.83 2.65
CA ALA A 167 18.24 14.52 2.32
C ALA A 167 18.35 14.23 0.82
N THR A 168 18.56 12.96 0.47
CA THR A 168 18.53 12.48 -0.91
C THR A 168 17.24 11.69 -1.17
N PRO A 169 16.33 12.19 -2.03
CA PRO A 169 15.16 11.44 -2.44
C PRO A 169 15.52 10.31 -3.42
N VAL A 170 14.87 9.15 -3.26
CA VAL A 170 15.02 7.99 -4.14
C VAL A 170 13.69 7.31 -4.38
N TRP A 171 13.45 6.95 -5.65
CA TRP A 171 12.30 6.12 -6.01
C TRP A 171 12.51 4.68 -5.50
N VAL A 172 11.53 4.16 -4.77
CA VAL A 172 11.56 2.78 -4.22
C VAL A 172 10.70 1.80 -5.01
N SER A 173 9.92 2.29 -5.98
CA SER A 173 9.12 1.43 -6.86
C SER A 173 9.95 0.90 -8.04
N LEU A 174 9.76 -0.38 -8.37
CA LEU A 174 10.39 -1.04 -9.50
C LEU A 174 10.07 -0.30 -10.82
N ASP A 175 11.12 0.00 -11.60
CA ASP A 175 11.09 0.65 -12.91
C ASP A 175 10.35 2.01 -12.98
N PHE A 176 10.02 2.62 -11.85
CA PHE A 176 9.41 3.95 -11.86
C PHE A 176 10.30 5.03 -12.50
N PRO A 177 11.64 5.03 -12.29
CA PRO A 177 12.51 5.94 -13.02
C PRO A 177 12.36 5.82 -14.55
N GLY A 178 12.24 4.60 -15.08
CA GLY A 178 12.03 4.35 -16.51
C GLY A 178 10.70 4.93 -17.01
N GLN A 179 9.62 4.75 -16.24
CA GLN A 179 8.30 5.33 -16.55
C GLN A 179 8.31 6.87 -16.55
N VAL A 180 8.99 7.48 -15.57
CA VAL A 180 9.16 8.93 -15.51
C VAL A 180 9.91 9.42 -16.75
N GLN A 181 11.03 8.80 -17.12
CA GLN A 181 11.81 9.20 -18.30
C GLN A 181 10.98 9.06 -19.59
N ALA A 182 10.28 7.95 -19.77
CA ALA A 182 9.42 7.74 -20.95
C ALA A 182 8.32 8.80 -21.04
N THR A 183 7.72 9.17 -19.91
CA THR A 183 6.66 10.18 -19.86
C THR A 183 7.21 11.58 -20.16
N LEU A 184 8.34 11.95 -19.56
CA LEU A 184 8.98 13.25 -19.79
C LEU A 184 9.51 13.40 -21.23
N ALA A 185 9.74 12.30 -21.96
CA ALA A 185 10.16 12.30 -23.36
C ALA A 185 9.00 12.51 -24.36
N LEU A 186 7.74 12.49 -23.92
CA LEU A 186 6.59 12.72 -24.79
C LEU A 186 6.61 14.15 -25.36
N LYS A 187 6.32 14.28 -26.66
CA LYS A 187 6.24 15.59 -27.33
C LYS A 187 5.10 16.45 -26.81
N GLU A 188 4.00 15.81 -26.42
CA GLU A 188 2.83 16.44 -25.85
C GLU A 188 2.49 15.76 -24.53
N LEU A 189 2.37 16.56 -23.48
CA LEU A 189 1.96 16.14 -22.14
C LEU A 189 0.66 16.87 -21.82
N GLY A 190 -0.35 16.12 -21.37
CA GLY A 190 -1.54 16.71 -20.74
C GLY A 190 -1.14 17.48 -19.46
N PRO A 191 -2.03 18.29 -18.89
CA PRO A 191 -1.73 19.17 -17.74
C PRO A 191 -1.35 18.41 -16.45
N GLU A 192 -1.65 17.12 -16.39
CA GLU A 192 -1.38 16.22 -15.27
C GLU A 192 -0.84 14.88 -15.75
N MET A 193 -0.06 14.24 -14.89
CA MET A 193 0.44 12.87 -15.04
C MET A 193 -0.09 12.04 -13.89
N ARG A 194 -0.76 10.93 -14.21
CA ARG A 194 -1.13 9.90 -13.24
C ARG A 194 -0.01 8.87 -13.17
N CYS A 195 0.65 8.79 -12.02
CA CYS A 195 1.61 7.75 -11.67
C CYS A 195 0.87 6.63 -10.93
N SER A 196 0.92 5.39 -11.42
CA SER A 196 0.25 4.25 -10.79
C SER A 196 1.25 3.22 -10.30
N PHE A 197 1.15 2.83 -9.03
CA PHE A 197 2.03 1.85 -8.38
C PHE A 197 1.29 0.56 -7.98
N GLY A 198 0.19 0.29 -8.68
CA GLY A 198 -0.75 -0.78 -8.37
C GLY A 198 -2.08 -0.24 -7.80
N PRO A 199 -3.00 -1.15 -7.43
CA PRO A 199 -4.33 -0.79 -6.96
C PRO A 199 -4.26 0.21 -5.81
N GLU A 200 -5.05 1.29 -5.91
CA GLU A 200 -5.20 2.33 -4.88
C GLU A 200 -3.92 3.10 -4.52
N ARG A 201 -2.85 2.96 -5.31
CA ARG A 201 -1.57 3.65 -5.13
C ARG A 201 -1.32 4.70 -6.21
N ASP A 202 -2.37 5.36 -6.69
CA ASP A 202 -2.22 6.41 -7.71
C ASP A 202 -1.81 7.75 -7.08
N VAL A 203 -0.85 8.42 -7.72
CA VAL A 203 -0.45 9.81 -7.43
C VAL A 203 -0.62 10.63 -8.71
N VAL A 204 -1.36 11.72 -8.62
CA VAL A 204 -1.54 12.66 -9.73
C VAL A 204 -0.70 13.89 -9.47
N VAL A 205 0.13 14.26 -10.44
CA VAL A 205 1.00 15.44 -10.35
C VAL A 205 0.81 16.34 -11.56
N SER A 206 0.95 17.65 -11.36
CA SER A 206 0.98 18.60 -12.46
C SER A 206 2.23 18.38 -13.34
N THR A 207 2.08 18.58 -14.64
CA THR A 207 3.16 18.48 -15.63
C THR A 207 3.64 19.85 -16.12
N ASP A 208 3.45 20.91 -15.33
CA ASP A 208 4.09 22.19 -15.63
C ASP A 208 5.63 22.12 -15.43
N ALA A 209 6.33 23.24 -15.61
CA ALA A 209 7.79 23.28 -15.51
C ALA A 209 8.32 22.74 -14.17
N LEU A 210 7.67 23.07 -13.06
CA LEU A 210 8.08 22.63 -11.72
C LEU A 210 7.78 21.15 -11.49
N GLY A 211 6.61 20.67 -11.92
CA GLY A 211 6.27 19.25 -11.78
C GLY A 211 7.20 18.34 -12.58
N ARG A 212 7.54 18.73 -13.81
CA ARG A 212 8.54 18.01 -14.63
C ARG A 212 9.92 18.02 -13.99
N HIS A 213 10.32 19.16 -13.44
CA HIS A 213 11.60 19.30 -12.73
C HIS A 213 11.67 18.39 -11.51
N PHE A 214 10.63 18.36 -10.66
CA PHE A 214 10.59 17.48 -9.49
C PHE A 214 10.64 16.00 -9.88
N LEU A 215 9.84 15.58 -10.85
CA LEU A 215 9.86 14.19 -11.36
C LEU A 215 11.24 13.81 -11.91
N GLY A 216 11.82 14.65 -12.76
CA GLY A 216 13.07 14.35 -13.45
C GLY A 216 14.32 14.46 -12.59
N SER A 217 14.27 15.18 -11.46
CA SER A 217 15.45 15.43 -10.63
C SER A 217 15.67 14.39 -9.53
N ILE A 218 14.69 13.52 -9.26
CA ILE A 218 14.82 12.43 -8.29
C ILE A 218 15.57 11.27 -8.97
N ASN A 219 16.86 11.17 -8.66
CA ASN A 219 17.79 10.21 -9.26
C ASN A 219 18.58 9.40 -8.20
N GLY A 220 18.27 9.55 -6.90
CA GLY A 220 19.00 8.91 -5.81
C GLY A 220 20.39 9.51 -5.52
N VAL A 221 20.73 10.64 -6.14
CA VAL A 221 22.01 11.34 -5.98
C VAL A 221 21.83 12.80 -5.56
N SER A 222 21.00 13.56 -6.26
CA SER A 222 20.72 14.96 -5.97
C SER A 222 20.04 15.09 -4.61
N THR A 223 20.47 16.06 -3.81
CA THR A 223 19.79 16.38 -2.54
C THR A 223 18.50 17.16 -2.80
N VAL A 224 17.61 17.21 -1.79
CA VAL A 224 16.44 18.11 -1.82
C VAL A 224 16.89 19.56 -2.04
N GLY A 225 18.02 19.97 -1.47
CA GLY A 225 18.62 21.29 -1.72
C GLY A 225 18.90 21.53 -3.20
N ASP A 226 19.59 20.59 -3.86
CA ASP A 226 19.91 20.68 -5.30
C ASP A 226 18.64 20.77 -6.15
N ILE A 227 17.62 19.99 -5.80
CA ILE A 227 16.32 19.98 -6.49
C ILE A 227 15.61 21.32 -6.32
N LEU A 228 15.57 21.86 -5.09
CA LEU A 228 14.94 23.16 -4.82
C LEU A 228 15.68 24.30 -5.52
N GLU A 229 17.01 24.30 -5.52
CA GLU A 229 17.79 25.30 -6.26
C GLU A 229 17.49 25.28 -7.76
N GLY A 230 17.42 24.09 -8.36
CA GLY A 230 17.02 23.93 -9.76
C GLY A 230 15.61 24.48 -10.01
N ALA A 231 14.69 24.23 -9.08
CA ALA A 231 13.32 24.73 -9.14
C ALA A 231 13.27 26.27 -9.08
N TYR A 232 14.05 26.89 -8.20
CA TYR A 232 14.13 28.36 -8.07
C TYR A 232 14.58 29.04 -9.37
N ARG A 233 15.46 28.40 -10.16
CA ARG A 233 15.92 28.95 -11.44
C ARG A 233 14.87 28.91 -12.55
N ILE A 234 13.89 28.01 -12.47
CA ILE A 234 12.87 27.82 -13.52
C ILE A 234 11.49 28.37 -13.16
N ALA A 235 11.25 28.69 -11.89
CA ALA A 235 9.93 29.03 -11.36
C ALA A 235 9.43 30.44 -11.72
N GLY A 236 10.25 31.27 -12.36
CA GLY A 236 9.87 32.63 -12.76
C GLY A 236 9.49 33.50 -11.56
N THR A 237 8.21 33.84 -11.43
CA THR A 237 7.67 34.75 -10.39
C THR A 237 7.14 34.04 -9.14
N VAL A 238 7.18 32.70 -9.09
CA VAL A 238 6.71 31.95 -7.92
C VAL A 238 7.71 32.12 -6.77
N SER A 239 7.21 32.41 -5.56
CA SER A 239 8.07 32.58 -4.38
C SER A 239 8.71 31.26 -3.92
N GLU A 240 9.91 31.34 -3.33
CA GLU A 240 10.64 30.18 -2.79
C GLU A 240 9.80 29.37 -1.79
N ASN A 241 9.06 30.03 -0.91
CA ASN A 241 8.17 29.39 0.06
C ASN A 241 7.09 28.55 -0.63
N ARG A 242 6.51 29.05 -1.73
CA ARG A 242 5.48 28.33 -2.48
C ARG A 242 6.07 27.16 -3.25
N ILE A 243 7.30 27.28 -3.76
CA ILE A 243 8.03 26.19 -4.42
C ILE A 243 8.34 25.09 -3.40
N ARG A 244 8.83 25.45 -2.21
CA ARG A 244 9.08 24.51 -1.11
C ARG A 244 7.80 23.79 -0.68
N ALA A 245 6.70 24.52 -0.46
CA ALA A 245 5.42 23.90 -0.11
C ALA A 245 4.96 22.89 -1.18
N ARG A 246 5.10 23.26 -2.46
CA ARG A 246 4.77 22.38 -3.57
C ARG A 246 5.67 21.14 -3.66
N TRP A 247 6.96 21.28 -3.33
CA TRP A 247 7.85 20.13 -3.20
C TRP A 247 7.42 19.19 -2.08
N VAL A 248 7.07 19.74 -0.91
CA VAL A 248 6.57 18.94 0.23
C VAL A 248 5.30 18.18 -0.16
N GLU A 249 4.32 18.86 -0.75
CA GLU A 249 3.09 18.22 -1.24
C GLU A 249 3.38 17.10 -2.25
N PHE A 250 4.30 17.35 -3.18
CA PHE A 250 4.76 16.35 -4.16
C PHE A 250 5.41 15.15 -3.48
N ALA A 251 6.39 15.38 -2.62
CA ALA A 251 7.16 14.32 -1.97
C ALA A 251 6.28 13.48 -1.04
N GLU A 252 5.44 14.12 -0.21
CA GLU A 252 4.52 13.44 0.69
C GLU A 252 3.45 12.65 -0.06
N ALA A 253 2.98 13.12 -1.23
CA ALA A 253 2.08 12.34 -2.07
C ALA A 253 2.69 10.99 -2.49
N PHE A 254 3.96 10.97 -2.91
CA PHE A 254 4.66 9.73 -3.25
C PHE A 254 5.09 8.88 -2.04
N ARG A 255 5.49 9.51 -0.93
CA ARG A 255 5.77 8.78 0.33
C ARG A 255 4.53 8.07 0.85
N SER A 256 3.37 8.72 0.77
CA SER A 256 2.10 8.17 1.26
C SER A 256 1.71 6.86 0.56
N VAL A 257 2.18 6.63 -0.67
CA VAL A 257 1.94 5.39 -1.41
C VAL A 257 3.15 4.43 -1.41
N GLY A 258 4.18 4.73 -0.61
CA GLY A 258 5.40 3.93 -0.53
C GLY A 258 6.20 3.91 -1.84
N ALA A 259 6.22 5.02 -2.58
CA ALA A 259 6.93 5.15 -3.86
C ALA A 259 8.20 6.00 -3.79
N LEU A 260 8.34 6.83 -2.75
CA LEU A 260 9.50 7.69 -2.52
C LEU A 260 10.05 7.47 -1.10
N ALA A 261 11.37 7.37 -0.97
CA ALA A 261 12.07 7.44 0.31
C ALA A 261 13.03 8.63 0.32
N LEU A 262 13.25 9.22 1.49
CA LEU A 262 14.31 10.19 1.74
C LEU A 262 15.31 9.57 2.72
N TYR A 263 16.59 9.67 2.41
CA TYR A 263 17.63 9.21 3.31
C TYR A 263 18.74 10.25 3.42
N GLU A 264 19.32 10.36 4.61
CA GLU A 264 20.56 11.08 4.84
C GLU A 264 21.72 10.17 4.45
N ARG A 265 22.63 10.64 3.59
CA ARG A 265 23.89 9.93 3.42
C ARG A 265 24.69 10.06 4.72
N PRO A 266 25.19 8.97 5.31
CA PRO A 266 26.14 9.09 6.40
C PRO A 266 27.32 9.93 5.90
N ARG A 267 27.66 10.98 6.65
CA ARG A 267 28.85 11.79 6.35
C ARG A 267 30.06 10.84 6.37
N ALA A 268 30.75 10.76 5.23
CA ALA A 268 32.01 10.01 5.10
C ALA A 268 33.10 10.61 6.00
#